data_AF-A0A956X7R7-F1
#
_entry.id   AF-A0A956X7R7-F1
#
_cell.length_a   1.000
_cell.length_b   1.000
_cell.length_c   1.000
_cell.angle_alpha   90.00
_cell.angle_beta   90.00
_cell.angle_gamma   90.00
#
_symmetry.space_group_name_H-M   'P 1'
#
loop_
_entity.id
_entity.type
_entity.pdbx_description
1 polymer ?
#
loop_
_entity_poly.entity_id
_entity_poly.type
_entity_poly.pdbx_seq_one_letter_code
_entity_poly.pdbx_strand_id
1 'polypeptide(L)'
;MIAFMRARFPGTPASAVWSDTVARNWMDPAIPFSMANYWKVSTFQQIDLSYFLFPAVVVKDPRKGQADDADARDQLVRAVLNEVNRVSKPDWDLFDRCIIFFAQPTTLFGGGTHFAPNGKLITSAVFDVASGFDQVCQEVGHAFGLQHELGAWYYDNYGNYTNEYGCPYSVMSADADLSFTRAPDPRLPGVAGPSNPQRVIGPYLPTVHLYINQYQAVNPNGTFNHPDSVTYLPVTYEHTPASVRLVARDAAIAAWPSRRTVLVVVPPIIAGGDTHFLELRRRDGLYDGGIGNASIIILAANFFAGNGAVPNPNTIRIRYVDRIDLEGVEGDLDYHSFSGRFVVRVSRTDDDFAAVNLTVAGGNAWQSFSLTLDNPVTNRAPAGSSPWVAATVAPCPLYPKREYSYRVNTFETFQVLRAHSSGYEKPDYSWYLENVLLNSTASPVALDVPCRDASGHEIGSPAVHRVHCTFKIEGGRLEFNTTGAFADITLTVRVVVSESSSEVMQNYYPDRSLFTSVRAENLAIEWDSHYEEDKRRCKKIFVDIDRRFSESRTSPVPIPDPGPRLDDRTVAVLQSLIQSNPAAASAAIDAVAQVAGISRLQVLMQM
;
A
#
# COMPACT_ATOMS: atom_id res chain seq x y z
N MET A 1 26.62 -32.42 3.31
CA MET A 1 25.46 -33.28 3.63
C MET A 1 25.06 -33.14 5.10
N ILE A 2 23.80 -33.44 5.44
CA ILE A 2 23.22 -33.41 6.81
C ILE A 2 23.21 -34.83 7.41
N ALA A 3 23.68 -34.98 8.65
CA ALA A 3 23.54 -36.21 9.42
C ALA A 3 22.27 -36.17 10.26
N PHE A 4 21.22 -36.92 9.87
CA PHE A 4 19.97 -37.01 10.63
C PHE A 4 20.04 -38.18 11.62
N MET A 5 19.89 -37.88 12.91
CA MET A 5 19.97 -38.85 13.99
C MET A 5 18.68 -38.80 14.82
N ARG A 6 18.25 -39.98 15.27
CA ARG A 6 17.12 -40.14 16.19
C ARG A 6 17.62 -40.83 17.43
N ALA A 7 17.34 -40.25 18.58
CA ALA A 7 17.83 -40.74 19.86
C ALA A 7 16.67 -40.97 20.84
N ARG A 8 16.87 -41.94 21.72
CA ARG A 8 16.01 -42.15 22.88
C ARG A 8 16.82 -42.53 24.10
N PHE A 9 16.25 -42.29 25.28
CA PHE A 9 16.78 -42.85 26.52
C PHE A 9 16.27 -44.28 26.75
N PRO A 10 16.95 -45.08 27.59
CA PRO A 10 16.57 -46.48 27.83
C PRO A 10 15.12 -46.67 28.30
N GLY A 11 14.59 -45.71 29.07
CA GLY A 11 13.22 -45.73 29.58
C GLY A 11 12.14 -45.29 28.58
N THR A 12 12.54 -44.68 27.45
CA THR A 12 11.61 -44.27 26.40
C THR A 12 11.32 -45.46 25.47
N PRO A 13 10.06 -45.83 25.22
CA PRO A 13 9.72 -46.93 24.31
C PRO A 13 10.27 -46.71 22.90
N ALA A 14 10.69 -47.78 22.23
CA ALA A 14 11.18 -47.69 20.85
C ALA A 14 10.11 -47.15 19.88
N SER A 15 8.83 -47.38 20.18
CA SER A 15 7.67 -46.88 19.41
C SER A 15 7.48 -45.36 19.49
N ALA A 16 8.11 -44.68 20.46
CA ALA A 16 8.07 -43.22 20.56
C ALA A 16 9.08 -42.54 19.62
N VAL A 17 10.08 -43.29 19.13
CA VAL A 17 11.05 -42.77 18.15
C VAL A 17 10.38 -42.71 16.79
N TRP A 18 10.58 -41.60 16.07
CA TRP A 18 10.14 -41.50 14.68
C TRP A 18 10.69 -42.67 13.86
N SER A 19 9.79 -43.33 13.12
CA SER A 19 10.20 -44.36 12.17
C SER A 19 11.07 -43.76 11.06
N ASP A 20 11.77 -44.61 10.31
CA ASP A 20 12.56 -44.16 9.15
C ASP A 20 11.67 -43.42 8.15
N THR A 21 10.44 -43.91 7.96
CA THR A 21 9.44 -43.29 7.10
C THR A 21 9.10 -41.88 7.55
N VAL A 22 8.81 -41.67 8.85
CA VAL A 22 8.47 -40.33 9.37
C VAL A 22 9.65 -39.37 9.22
N ALA A 23 10.88 -39.80 9.54
CA ALA A 23 12.06 -38.96 9.38
C ALA A 23 12.37 -38.63 7.91
N ARG A 24 12.20 -39.60 6.99
CA ARG A 24 12.36 -39.36 5.55
C ARG A 24 11.31 -38.40 5.02
N ASN A 25 10.05 -38.56 5.43
CA ASN A 25 8.97 -37.64 5.07
C ASN A 25 9.22 -36.22 5.60
N TRP A 26 9.80 -36.10 6.80
CA TRP A 26 10.19 -34.80 7.36
C TRP A 26 11.27 -34.10 6.54
N MET A 27 12.17 -34.89 5.94
CA MET A 27 13.23 -34.44 5.05
C MET A 27 12.84 -34.44 3.55
N ASP A 28 11.56 -34.65 3.23
CA ASP A 28 11.07 -34.68 1.85
C ASP A 28 10.48 -33.31 1.44
N PRO A 29 11.11 -32.57 0.50
CA PRO A 29 10.61 -31.26 0.09
C PRO A 29 9.29 -31.30 -0.69
N ALA A 30 8.87 -32.47 -1.17
CA ALA A 30 7.60 -32.64 -1.88
C ALA A 30 6.39 -32.74 -0.92
N ILE A 31 6.61 -32.92 0.38
CA ILE A 31 5.54 -32.97 1.38
C ILE A 31 5.36 -31.57 1.97
N PRO A 32 4.20 -30.89 1.74
CA PRO A 32 3.94 -29.57 2.30
C PRO A 32 4.09 -29.57 3.82
N PHE A 33 4.68 -28.52 4.39
CA PHE A 33 4.91 -28.41 5.84
C PHE A 33 5.86 -29.46 6.42
N SER A 34 6.66 -30.13 5.60
CA SER A 34 7.88 -30.79 6.09
C SER A 34 8.97 -29.75 6.37
N MET A 35 9.95 -30.09 7.20
CA MET A 35 11.10 -29.20 7.44
C MET A 35 11.87 -28.94 6.14
N ALA A 36 11.96 -29.93 5.26
CA ALA A 36 12.66 -29.76 3.99
C ALA A 36 11.89 -28.87 3.02
N ASN A 37 10.55 -29.00 3.00
CA ASN A 37 9.69 -28.13 2.22
C ASN A 37 9.84 -26.67 2.69
N TYR A 38 9.83 -26.43 4.01
CA TYR A 38 10.03 -25.09 4.56
C TYR A 38 11.32 -24.47 4.07
N TRP A 39 12.44 -25.17 4.24
CA TRP A 39 13.75 -24.64 3.87
C TRP A 39 13.91 -24.49 2.36
N LYS A 40 13.47 -25.47 1.56
CA LYS A 40 13.50 -25.34 0.09
C LYS A 40 12.68 -24.14 -0.38
N VAL A 41 11.49 -23.96 0.16
CA VAL A 41 10.61 -22.87 -0.23
C VAL A 41 11.15 -21.53 0.26
N SER A 42 11.63 -21.47 1.50
CA SER A 42 12.24 -20.27 2.09
C SER A 42 13.47 -19.81 1.31
N THR A 43 14.27 -20.70 0.74
CA THR A 43 15.52 -20.32 0.08
C THR A 43 15.46 -20.37 -1.45
N PHE A 44 14.28 -20.26 -2.06
CA PHE A 44 14.11 -20.37 -3.52
C PHE A 44 14.81 -21.60 -4.13
N GLN A 45 14.68 -22.75 -3.45
CA GLN A 45 15.28 -24.05 -3.80
C GLN A 45 16.81 -24.16 -3.68
N GLN A 46 17.51 -23.11 -3.24
CA GLN A 46 18.98 -23.01 -3.27
C GLN A 46 19.70 -23.78 -2.17
N ILE A 47 19.04 -24.03 -1.03
CA ILE A 47 19.67 -24.74 0.08
C ILE A 47 19.91 -26.22 -0.23
N ASP A 48 21.10 -26.72 0.13
CA ASP A 48 21.40 -28.16 0.10
C ASP A 48 20.83 -28.86 1.35
N LEU A 49 19.85 -29.72 1.13
CA LEU A 49 19.22 -30.56 2.14
C LEU A 49 19.56 -32.04 1.96
N SER A 50 20.61 -32.35 1.20
CA SER A 50 21.14 -33.71 1.11
C SER A 50 21.40 -34.25 2.51
N TYR A 51 20.91 -35.45 2.81
CA TYR A 51 21.01 -36.02 4.14
C TYR A 51 21.27 -37.52 4.14
N PHE A 52 21.86 -38.01 5.22
CA PHE A 52 21.92 -39.42 5.56
C PHE A 52 21.15 -39.66 6.86
N LEU A 53 20.23 -40.62 6.84
CA LEU A 53 19.46 -41.02 8.02
C LEU A 53 20.14 -42.20 8.70
N PHE A 54 20.62 -41.98 9.92
CA PHE A 54 21.21 -43.04 10.74
C PHE A 54 20.14 -43.91 11.41
N PRO A 55 20.48 -45.19 11.73
CA PRO A 55 19.67 -46.00 12.64
C PRO A 55 19.43 -45.27 13.96
N ALA A 56 18.24 -45.44 14.53
CA ALA A 56 17.94 -44.85 15.84
C ALA A 56 18.87 -45.40 16.92
N VAL A 57 19.39 -44.52 17.78
CA VAL A 57 20.34 -44.88 18.84
C VAL A 57 19.72 -44.76 20.23
N VAL A 58 20.22 -45.58 21.15
CA VAL A 58 19.85 -45.53 22.56
C VAL A 58 21.03 -44.97 23.33
N VAL A 59 20.85 -43.79 23.92
CA VAL A 59 21.90 -43.12 24.71
C VAL A 59 21.46 -43.05 26.17
N LYS A 60 22.37 -43.32 27.10
CA LYS A 60 22.15 -42.98 28.51
C LYS A 60 22.19 -41.46 28.62
N ASP A 61 21.31 -40.90 29.45
CA ASP A 61 21.31 -39.46 29.70
C ASP A 61 22.69 -39.04 30.25
N PRO A 62 23.50 -38.28 29.49
CA PRO A 62 24.86 -37.95 29.85
C PRO A 62 24.94 -36.72 30.78
N ARG A 63 23.81 -36.04 30.99
CA ARG A 63 23.76 -34.75 31.68
C ARG A 63 24.11 -34.90 33.16
N LYS A 64 24.97 -34.00 33.65
CA LYS A 64 25.34 -33.89 35.06
C LYS A 64 25.02 -32.50 35.60
N GLY A 65 23.75 -32.21 35.91
CA GLY A 65 23.36 -30.89 36.44
C GLY A 65 21.97 -30.44 36.02
N GLN A 66 21.64 -29.16 36.24
CA GLN A 66 20.38 -28.56 35.80
C GLN A 66 20.31 -28.41 34.27
N ALA A 67 19.08 -28.30 33.77
CA ALA A 67 18.74 -28.40 32.35
C ALA A 67 19.26 -27.25 31.46
N ASP A 68 19.63 -26.09 32.00
CA ASP A 68 19.88 -24.87 31.21
C ASP A 68 21.38 -24.58 30.95
N ASP A 69 22.26 -25.53 31.25
CA ASP A 69 23.71 -25.37 31.04
C ASP A 69 24.09 -25.67 29.58
N ALA A 70 24.87 -24.79 28.94
CA ALA A 70 25.43 -25.01 27.61
C ALA A 70 26.25 -26.32 27.56
N ASP A 71 26.86 -26.69 28.69
CA ASP A 71 27.58 -27.96 28.85
C ASP A 71 26.65 -29.17 28.79
N ALA A 72 25.38 -29.06 29.24
CA ALA A 72 24.41 -30.15 29.19
C ALA A 72 23.95 -30.44 27.75
N ARG A 73 23.81 -29.42 26.90
CA ARG A 73 23.49 -29.58 25.47
C ARG A 73 24.65 -30.25 24.73
N ASP A 74 25.87 -29.78 24.93
CA ASP A 74 27.06 -30.38 24.31
C ASP A 74 27.24 -31.85 24.72
N GLN A 75 27.01 -32.17 26.01
CA GLN A 75 27.03 -33.55 26.50
C GLN A 75 26.00 -34.44 25.78
N LEU A 76 24.77 -33.97 25.58
CA LEU A 76 23.73 -34.71 24.85
C LEU A 76 24.11 -34.94 23.40
N VAL A 77 24.52 -33.88 22.69
CA VAL A 77 24.91 -33.96 21.27
C VAL A 77 26.06 -34.94 21.11
N ARG A 78 27.13 -34.80 21.89
CA ARG A 78 28.30 -35.70 21.82
C ARG A 78 27.96 -37.13 22.17
N ALA A 79 27.08 -37.38 23.12
CA ALA A 79 26.65 -38.75 23.45
C ALA A 79 25.97 -39.42 22.25
N VAL A 80 25.10 -38.70 21.54
CA VAL A 80 24.46 -39.20 20.31
C VAL A 80 25.48 -39.41 19.20
N LEU A 81 26.36 -38.44 18.94
CA LEU A 81 27.40 -38.55 17.92
C LEU A 81 28.33 -39.74 18.16
N ASN A 82 28.77 -39.94 19.40
CA ASN A 82 29.63 -41.06 19.79
C ASN A 82 28.92 -42.41 19.64
N GLU A 83 27.64 -42.49 20.00
CA GLU A 83 26.88 -43.73 19.86
C GLU A 83 26.63 -44.06 18.38
N VAL A 84 26.31 -43.06 17.54
CA VAL A 84 26.22 -43.23 16.08
C VAL A 84 27.56 -43.68 15.51
N ASN A 85 28.68 -43.12 15.97
CA ASN A 85 30.01 -43.52 15.55
C ASN A 85 30.32 -44.97 15.92
N ARG A 86 29.94 -45.40 17.13
CA ARG A 86 30.13 -46.77 17.59
C ARG A 86 29.35 -47.78 16.74
N VAL A 87 28.10 -47.47 16.38
CA VAL A 87 27.20 -48.43 15.70
C VAL A 87 27.28 -48.37 14.18
N SER A 88 27.49 -47.20 13.58
CA SER A 88 27.43 -47.00 12.13
C SER A 88 28.79 -46.66 11.50
N LYS A 89 29.79 -46.25 12.29
CA LYS A 89 31.13 -45.85 11.82
C LYS A 89 31.12 -44.95 10.56
N PRO A 90 30.37 -43.83 10.57
CA PRO A 90 30.32 -42.97 9.40
C PRO A 90 31.65 -42.27 9.15
N ASP A 91 31.86 -41.89 7.89
CA ASP A 91 32.85 -40.88 7.54
C ASP A 91 32.27 -39.49 7.88
N TRP A 92 32.72 -38.93 9.01
CA TRP A 92 32.24 -37.63 9.51
C TRP A 92 32.62 -36.46 8.61
N ASP A 93 33.62 -36.62 7.73
CA ASP A 93 34.05 -35.53 6.85
C ASP A 93 33.02 -35.21 5.76
N LEU A 94 32.12 -36.15 5.44
CA LEU A 94 31.00 -35.96 4.52
C LEU A 94 29.89 -35.04 5.05
N PHE A 95 29.86 -34.79 6.37
CA PHE A 95 28.78 -34.09 7.04
C PHE A 95 29.23 -32.75 7.60
N ASP A 96 28.52 -31.68 7.26
CA ASP A 96 28.80 -30.33 7.77
C ASP A 96 27.82 -29.92 8.87
N ARG A 97 26.71 -30.64 8.95
CA ARG A 97 25.58 -30.37 9.84
C ARG A 97 24.99 -31.66 10.38
N CYS A 98 24.42 -31.60 11.56
CA CYS A 98 23.61 -32.68 12.11
C CYS A 98 22.26 -32.18 12.62
N ILE A 99 21.26 -33.03 12.49
CA ILE A 99 19.92 -32.83 13.06
C ILE A 99 19.69 -33.98 14.03
N ILE A 100 19.38 -33.67 15.28
CA ILE A 100 19.17 -34.65 16.34
C ILE A 100 17.75 -34.51 16.89
N PHE A 101 16.94 -35.54 16.66
CA PHE A 101 15.61 -35.67 17.26
C PHE A 101 15.65 -36.57 18.49
N PHE A 102 15.11 -36.10 19.62
CA PHE A 102 14.87 -36.91 20.81
C PHE A 102 13.41 -37.32 20.96
N ALA A 103 13.17 -38.61 21.18
CA ALA A 103 11.83 -39.20 21.33
C ALA A 103 11.12 -38.88 22.66
N GLN A 104 11.77 -38.13 23.54
CA GLN A 104 11.23 -37.68 24.82
C GLN A 104 11.62 -36.21 25.02
N PRO A 105 10.84 -35.43 25.79
CA PRO A 105 11.23 -34.08 26.15
C PRO A 105 12.60 -34.06 26.83
N THR A 106 13.52 -33.23 26.34
CA THR A 106 14.85 -33.07 26.92
C THR A 106 15.00 -31.77 27.68
N THR A 107 14.02 -30.86 27.59
CA THR A 107 14.09 -29.47 28.07
C THR A 107 15.29 -28.69 27.48
N LEU A 108 15.94 -29.25 26.47
CA LEU A 108 17.13 -28.75 25.81
C LEU A 108 16.85 -28.76 24.32
N PHE A 109 16.16 -27.71 23.88
CA PHE A 109 16.06 -27.33 22.48
C PHE A 109 17.21 -26.38 22.16
N GLY A 110 17.72 -26.39 20.93
CA GLY A 110 18.82 -25.49 20.56
C GLY A 110 19.76 -26.01 19.50
N GLY A 111 20.50 -25.08 18.89
CA GLY A 111 21.61 -25.35 18.00
C GLY A 111 22.95 -24.96 18.59
N GLY A 112 24.01 -25.26 17.84
CA GLY A 112 25.38 -24.91 18.21
C GLY A 112 26.43 -25.67 17.41
N THR A 113 27.69 -25.27 17.56
CA THR A 113 28.82 -25.97 16.95
C THR A 113 29.42 -26.96 17.95
N HIS A 114 29.57 -28.21 17.53
CA HIS A 114 30.07 -29.31 18.37
C HIS A 114 31.21 -30.04 17.68
N PHE A 115 32.01 -30.77 18.45
CA PHE A 115 33.03 -31.66 17.90
C PHE A 115 32.43 -33.02 17.57
N ALA A 116 32.52 -33.43 16.31
CA ALA A 116 32.31 -34.79 15.88
C ALA A 116 33.40 -35.73 16.44
N PRO A 117 33.19 -37.06 16.44
CA PRO A 117 34.13 -38.04 17.00
C PRO A 117 35.52 -38.05 16.33
N ASN A 118 35.64 -37.58 15.09
CA ASN A 118 36.93 -37.41 14.41
C ASN A 118 37.60 -36.05 14.70
N GLY A 119 36.99 -35.19 15.52
CA GLY A 119 37.48 -33.86 15.84
C GLY A 119 37.03 -32.75 14.88
N LYS A 120 36.23 -33.05 13.84
CA LYS A 120 35.64 -32.04 12.94
C LYS A 120 34.58 -31.22 13.69
N LEU A 121 34.53 -29.91 13.46
CA LEU A 121 33.40 -29.09 13.91
C LEU A 121 32.17 -29.35 13.03
N ILE A 122 31.05 -29.67 13.67
CA ILE A 122 29.76 -29.89 13.04
C ILE A 122 28.72 -29.00 13.71
N THR A 123 27.93 -28.29 12.91
CA THR A 123 26.81 -27.50 13.44
C THR A 123 25.62 -28.43 13.69
N SER A 124 24.90 -28.23 14.79
CA SER A 124 23.78 -29.07 15.19
C SER A 124 22.50 -28.27 15.32
N ALA A 125 21.38 -28.91 15.01
CA ALA A 125 20.05 -28.52 15.43
C ALA A 125 19.47 -29.66 16.27
N VAL A 126 19.07 -29.35 17.51
CA VAL A 126 18.54 -30.32 18.46
C VAL A 126 17.11 -29.94 18.82
N PHE A 127 16.22 -30.92 18.70
CA PHE A 127 14.82 -30.77 19.08
C PHE A 127 14.25 -32.09 19.60
N ASP A 128 13.07 -32.00 20.21
CA ASP A 128 12.40 -33.15 20.80
C ASP A 128 10.92 -33.20 20.40
N VAL A 129 10.19 -34.17 20.96
CA VAL A 129 8.77 -34.39 20.68
C VAL A 129 7.85 -33.23 21.10
N ALA A 130 8.30 -32.34 21.99
CA ALA A 130 7.55 -31.19 22.47
C ALA A 130 7.85 -29.90 21.69
N SER A 131 8.90 -29.87 20.86
CA SER A 131 9.26 -28.68 20.07
C SER A 131 8.20 -28.34 19.02
N GLY A 132 7.89 -27.05 18.86
CA GLY A 132 7.07 -26.49 17.77
C GLY A 132 7.74 -26.66 16.40
N PHE A 133 6.96 -26.70 15.32
CA PHE A 133 7.56 -26.77 13.97
C PHE A 133 8.40 -25.51 13.69
N ASP A 134 7.87 -24.34 14.03
CA ASP A 134 8.56 -23.05 14.00
C ASP A 134 9.89 -23.06 14.77
N GLN A 135 9.89 -23.57 16.01
CA GLN A 135 11.09 -23.73 16.83
C GLN A 135 12.10 -24.68 16.18
N VAL A 136 11.64 -25.84 15.66
CA VAL A 136 12.51 -26.76 14.92
C VAL A 136 13.15 -26.06 13.73
N CYS A 137 12.37 -25.27 12.99
CA CYS A 137 12.87 -24.49 11.86
C CYS A 137 13.88 -23.44 12.33
N GLN A 138 13.64 -22.71 13.41
CA GLN A 138 14.61 -21.76 13.98
C GLN A 138 15.96 -22.43 14.27
N GLU A 139 15.95 -23.59 14.94
CA GLU A 139 17.19 -24.30 15.30
C GLU A 139 17.95 -24.83 14.09
N VAL A 140 17.23 -25.32 13.09
CA VAL A 140 17.82 -25.68 11.81
C VAL A 140 18.41 -24.44 11.12
N GLY A 141 17.79 -23.27 11.29
CA GLY A 141 18.32 -21.97 10.84
C GLY A 141 19.66 -21.63 11.47
N HIS A 142 19.82 -21.87 12.78
CA HIS A 142 21.10 -21.74 13.47
C HIS A 142 22.16 -22.69 12.92
N ALA A 143 21.80 -23.94 12.59
CA ALA A 143 22.71 -24.88 11.91
C ALA A 143 23.10 -24.43 10.48
N PHE A 144 22.29 -23.56 9.86
CA PHE A 144 22.63 -22.88 8.60
C PHE A 144 23.41 -21.57 8.79
N GLY A 145 23.68 -21.17 10.03
CA GLY A 145 24.45 -19.97 10.38
C GLY A 145 23.61 -18.70 10.54
N LEU A 146 22.28 -18.82 10.56
CA LEU A 146 21.41 -17.70 10.89
C LEU A 146 21.44 -17.41 12.39
N GLN A 147 21.30 -16.15 12.78
CA GLN A 147 21.28 -15.72 14.17
C GLN A 147 19.90 -15.19 14.54
N HIS A 148 19.63 -15.08 15.85
CA HIS A 148 18.45 -14.37 16.31
C HIS A 148 18.46 -12.92 15.79
N GLU A 149 17.27 -12.44 15.45
CA GLU A 149 17.03 -11.03 15.13
C GLU A 149 17.01 -10.17 16.38
N LEU A 150 16.60 -10.77 17.50
CA LEU A 150 16.63 -10.20 18.83
C LEU A 150 18.02 -10.25 19.44
N GLY A 151 18.47 -9.14 20.04
CA GLY A 151 19.54 -9.19 21.01
C GLY A 151 19.18 -10.05 22.22
N ALA A 152 20.13 -10.85 22.70
CA ALA A 152 20.12 -11.22 24.10
C ALA A 152 20.26 -9.92 24.92
N TRP A 153 19.27 -9.60 25.75
CA TRP A 153 19.25 -8.57 26.80
C TRP A 153 20.29 -7.46 26.64
N TYR A 154 19.92 -6.33 26.02
CA TYR A 154 20.78 -5.13 26.02
C TYR A 154 20.25 -4.09 27.01
N TYR A 155 21.19 -3.37 27.62
CA TYR A 155 20.89 -2.18 28.41
C TYR A 155 20.90 -0.99 27.47
N ASP A 156 19.80 -0.24 27.37
CA ASP A 156 19.83 1.01 26.62
C ASP A 156 20.91 1.97 27.19
N ASN A 157 21.19 3.07 26.48
CA ASN A 157 22.16 4.08 26.94
C ASN A 157 21.81 4.74 28.30
N TYR A 158 20.65 4.40 28.88
CA TYR A 158 20.15 4.86 30.16
C TYR A 158 20.13 3.77 31.24
N GLY A 159 20.62 2.56 30.92
CA GLY A 159 20.64 1.43 31.86
C GLY A 159 19.26 0.79 32.07
N ASN A 160 18.29 1.01 31.18
CA ASN A 160 17.02 0.30 31.19
C ASN A 160 17.13 -1.01 30.43
N TYR A 161 16.46 -2.02 30.98
CA TYR A 161 16.19 -3.26 30.28
C TYR A 161 15.18 -2.98 29.16
N THR A 162 15.62 -3.07 27.91
CA THR A 162 14.72 -3.03 26.77
C THR A 162 14.84 -4.35 26.01
N ASN A 163 13.70 -5.02 25.83
CA ASN A 163 13.61 -6.08 24.83
C ASN A 163 13.54 -5.37 23.48
N GLU A 164 14.47 -5.67 22.58
CA GLU A 164 14.23 -5.39 21.16
C GLU A 164 12.96 -6.15 20.77
N TYR A 165 12.07 -5.53 20.02
CA TYR A 165 10.89 -6.22 19.49
C TYR A 165 11.33 -7.08 18.30
N GLY A 166 10.96 -8.36 18.32
CA GLY A 166 11.31 -9.32 17.27
C GLY A 166 10.53 -9.02 16.00
N CYS A 167 11.03 -9.46 14.84
CA CYS A 167 10.20 -9.43 13.65
C CYS A 167 9.08 -10.48 13.81
N PRO A 168 7.80 -10.08 13.90
CA PRO A 168 6.70 -11.03 14.08
C PRO A 168 6.49 -11.89 12.82
N TYR A 169 7.15 -11.53 11.71
CA TYR A 169 7.15 -12.24 10.43
C TYR A 169 8.40 -13.10 10.25
N SER A 170 9.13 -13.45 11.32
CA SER A 170 10.34 -14.25 11.25
C SER A 170 10.44 -15.41 12.23
N VAL A 171 10.80 -16.58 11.69
CA VAL A 171 11.15 -17.75 12.51
C VAL A 171 12.41 -17.50 13.37
N MET A 172 13.24 -16.51 13.04
CA MET A 172 14.47 -16.22 13.78
C MET A 172 14.26 -15.25 14.97
N SER A 173 13.02 -14.86 15.27
CA SER A 173 12.65 -13.99 16.40
C SER A 173 12.08 -14.72 17.63
N ALA A 174 11.98 -16.05 17.60
CA ALA A 174 11.54 -16.94 18.68
C ALA A 174 10.08 -16.78 19.20
N ASP A 175 9.44 -15.61 19.12
CA ASP A 175 8.04 -15.44 19.48
C ASP A 175 7.12 -15.68 18.27
N ALA A 176 6.27 -16.70 18.41
CA ALA A 176 5.42 -17.28 17.37
C ALA A 176 4.19 -16.42 17.02
N ASP A 177 4.32 -15.09 17.07
CA ASP A 177 3.21 -14.12 17.05
C ASP A 177 2.28 -14.31 15.84
N LEU A 178 2.83 -14.75 14.70
CA LEU A 178 2.09 -15.00 13.46
C LEU A 178 2.17 -16.46 12.98
N SER A 179 2.43 -17.39 13.90
CA SER A 179 2.30 -18.82 13.64
C SER A 179 0.82 -19.24 13.58
N PHE A 180 0.53 -20.35 12.90
CA PHE A 180 -0.82 -20.89 12.80
C PHE A 180 -0.81 -22.42 12.80
N THR A 181 -1.94 -23.01 13.17
CA THR A 181 -2.07 -24.48 13.18
C THR A 181 -2.44 -25.02 11.79
N ARG A 182 -1.59 -25.87 11.21
CA ARG A 182 -1.92 -26.60 9.97
C ARG A 182 -2.82 -27.81 10.20
N ALA A 183 -3.48 -28.27 9.14
CA ALA A 183 -4.19 -29.54 9.12
C ALA A 183 -3.24 -30.75 9.33
N PRO A 184 -3.69 -31.83 9.97
CA PRO A 184 -2.87 -33.02 10.16
C PRO A 184 -2.60 -33.72 8.81
N ASP A 185 -1.33 -33.97 8.50
CA ASP A 185 -0.91 -34.84 7.38
C ASP A 185 -0.39 -36.16 7.99
N PRO A 186 -0.96 -37.33 7.61
CA PRO A 186 -0.58 -38.62 8.19
C PRO A 186 0.87 -39.03 7.89
N ARG A 187 1.53 -38.38 6.92
CA ARG A 187 2.94 -38.64 6.57
C ARG A 187 3.91 -37.91 7.49
N LEU A 188 3.48 -36.84 8.14
CA LEU A 188 4.33 -35.97 8.95
C LEU A 188 4.18 -36.27 10.45
N PRO A 189 5.16 -35.87 11.28
CA PRO A 189 5.04 -35.96 12.73
C PRO A 189 3.76 -35.28 13.25
N GLY A 190 3.13 -35.88 14.25
CA GLY A 190 2.06 -35.25 15.02
C GLY A 190 0.61 -35.49 14.58
N VAL A 191 0.33 -36.67 14.03
CA VAL A 191 -0.99 -37.07 13.47
C VAL A 191 -2.13 -37.12 14.52
N ALA A 192 -1.82 -37.19 15.82
CA ALA A 192 -2.84 -37.31 16.87
C ALA A 192 -3.12 -35.97 17.57
N GLY A 193 -4.21 -35.30 17.15
CA GLY A 193 -4.88 -34.25 17.93
C GLY A 193 -4.48 -32.78 17.64
N PRO A 194 -5.32 -31.81 18.08
CA PRO A 194 -5.11 -30.36 17.88
C PRO A 194 -3.98 -29.75 18.71
N SER A 195 -3.51 -30.43 19.75
CA SER A 195 -2.48 -29.93 20.68
C SER A 195 -1.04 -30.27 20.28
N ASN A 196 -0.81 -30.80 19.07
CA ASN A 196 0.52 -31.21 18.67
C ASN A 196 1.37 -30.00 18.23
N PRO A 197 2.52 -29.73 18.88
CA PRO A 197 3.33 -28.54 18.59
C PRO A 197 3.94 -28.56 17.16
N GLN A 198 4.14 -29.73 16.54
CA GLN A 198 4.62 -29.87 15.16
C GLN A 198 3.58 -29.46 14.08
N ARG A 199 2.40 -29.02 14.52
CA ARG A 199 1.37 -28.42 13.67
C ARG A 199 1.39 -26.89 13.68
N VAL A 200 2.17 -26.26 14.55
CA VAL A 200 2.30 -24.79 14.64
C VAL A 200 3.32 -24.32 13.62
N ILE A 201 2.84 -23.83 12.47
CA ILE A 201 3.62 -23.46 11.30
C ILE A 201 3.80 -21.94 11.22
N GLY A 202 4.97 -21.53 10.75
CA GLY A 202 5.23 -20.13 10.35
C GLY A 202 5.82 -19.28 11.46
N PRO A 203 6.15 -18.02 11.17
CA PRO A 203 6.16 -17.37 9.84
C PRO A 203 7.34 -17.81 8.95
N TYR A 204 7.39 -17.38 7.68
CA TYR A 204 8.54 -17.58 6.80
C TYR A 204 9.75 -16.73 7.22
N LEU A 205 10.97 -17.26 7.09
CA LEU A 205 12.22 -16.48 7.23
C LEU A 205 12.21 -15.21 6.35
N PRO A 206 12.41 -13.99 6.87
CA PRO A 206 12.54 -12.76 6.09
C PRO A 206 13.56 -12.85 4.98
N THR A 207 13.22 -12.27 3.84
CA THR A 207 14.04 -12.27 2.62
C THR A 207 15.36 -11.55 2.86
N VAL A 208 15.41 -10.63 3.83
CA VAL A 208 16.63 -9.97 4.29
C VAL A 208 17.70 -10.95 4.82
N HIS A 209 17.32 -12.09 5.43
CA HIS A 209 18.29 -13.13 5.82
C HIS A 209 18.90 -13.88 4.63
N LEU A 210 18.25 -13.83 3.47
CA LEU A 210 18.85 -14.34 2.24
C LEU A 210 19.92 -13.37 1.71
N TYR A 211 19.77 -12.08 2.02
CA TYR A 211 20.69 -11.01 1.66
C TYR A 211 21.82 -10.81 2.67
N ILE A 212 21.62 -11.15 3.94
CA ILE A 212 22.56 -10.91 5.04
C ILE A 212 22.82 -12.20 5.82
N ASN A 213 24.09 -12.47 6.11
CA ASN A 213 24.52 -13.52 7.02
C ASN A 213 25.56 -12.92 7.99
N GLN A 214 25.76 -13.58 9.13
CA GLN A 214 26.51 -13.20 10.33
C GLN A 214 27.97 -12.71 10.13
N TYR A 215 28.53 -12.69 8.91
CA TYR A 215 29.94 -12.37 8.67
C TYR A 215 30.22 -11.26 7.65
N GLN A 216 29.25 -10.77 6.89
CA GLN A 216 29.39 -9.69 5.91
C GLN A 216 28.02 -9.45 5.25
N ALA A 217 27.80 -8.29 4.61
CA ALA A 217 26.83 -8.20 3.52
C ALA A 217 27.08 -9.41 2.63
N VAL A 218 26.10 -10.33 2.51
CA VAL A 218 26.36 -11.58 1.80
C VAL A 218 26.83 -11.16 0.44
N ASN A 219 28.02 -11.66 0.08
CA ASN A 219 28.54 -11.65 -1.28
C ASN A 219 27.33 -11.66 -2.24
N PRO A 220 27.21 -10.74 -3.21
CA PRO A 220 26.13 -10.83 -4.20
C PRO A 220 26.07 -12.19 -4.92
N ASN A 221 27.07 -13.07 -4.71
CA ASN A 221 27.15 -14.47 -5.12
C ASN A 221 27.07 -15.50 -3.96
N GLY A 222 26.59 -15.15 -2.77
CA GLY A 222 26.42 -16.08 -1.65
C GLY A 222 25.28 -17.07 -1.89
N THR A 223 25.22 -18.14 -1.09
CA THR A 223 24.36 -19.32 -1.30
C THR A 223 22.87 -19.04 -1.46
N PHE A 224 22.39 -17.88 -0.99
CA PHE A 224 20.98 -17.46 -1.04
C PHE A 224 20.72 -16.20 -1.87
N ASN A 225 21.78 -15.62 -2.44
CA ASN A 225 21.75 -14.33 -3.12
C ASN A 225 21.63 -14.53 -4.61
N HIS A 226 20.55 -14.00 -5.15
CA HIS A 226 20.28 -14.13 -6.55
C HIS A 226 19.88 -12.78 -7.15
N PRO A 227 20.57 -12.34 -8.21
CA PRO A 227 20.56 -10.94 -8.64
C PRO A 227 19.17 -10.45 -9.07
N ASP A 228 18.30 -11.34 -9.54
CA ASP A 228 16.97 -10.99 -10.03
C ASP A 228 15.88 -11.00 -8.94
N SER A 229 16.23 -11.40 -7.72
CA SER A 229 15.31 -11.48 -6.57
C SER A 229 15.43 -10.29 -5.63
N VAL A 230 16.53 -9.54 -5.75
CA VAL A 230 16.85 -8.40 -4.88
C VAL A 230 17.08 -7.17 -5.76
N THR A 231 16.40 -6.08 -5.46
CA THR A 231 16.63 -4.79 -6.12
C THR A 231 17.32 -3.84 -5.14
N TYR A 232 18.56 -3.48 -5.45
CA TYR A 232 19.30 -2.46 -4.71
C TYR A 232 19.03 -1.09 -5.32
N LEU A 233 18.50 -0.16 -4.53
CA LEU A 233 18.25 1.20 -5.01
C LEU A 233 19.57 1.98 -5.10
N PRO A 234 19.83 2.70 -6.19
CA PRO A 234 20.95 3.63 -6.23
C PRO A 234 20.67 4.80 -5.27
N VAL A 235 21.67 5.27 -4.52
CA VAL A 235 21.55 6.40 -3.57
C VAL A 235 20.98 7.67 -4.22
N THR A 236 21.06 7.78 -5.55
CA THR A 236 20.37 8.81 -6.35
C THR A 236 18.86 8.91 -6.09
N TYR A 237 18.26 7.91 -5.44
CA TYR A 237 16.88 7.98 -4.96
C TYR A 237 16.62 9.20 -4.04
N GLU A 238 17.67 9.80 -3.46
CA GLU A 238 17.62 11.08 -2.74
C GLU A 238 17.06 12.23 -3.60
N HIS A 239 17.34 12.22 -4.90
CA HIS A 239 16.97 13.30 -5.83
C HIS A 239 16.04 12.83 -6.95
N THR A 240 16.05 11.54 -7.28
CA THR A 240 15.26 10.95 -8.36
C THR A 240 14.51 9.73 -7.83
N PRO A 241 13.19 9.83 -7.60
CA PRO A 241 12.40 8.72 -7.06
C PRO A 241 12.61 7.41 -7.83
N ALA A 242 12.84 6.32 -7.11
CA ALA A 242 13.01 4.99 -7.68
C ALA A 242 11.69 4.24 -7.65
N SER A 243 11.22 3.76 -8.80
CA SER A 243 10.01 2.94 -8.89
C SER A 243 10.37 1.46 -9.02
N VAL A 244 9.75 0.62 -8.20
CA VAL A 244 10.00 -0.82 -8.16
C VAL A 244 8.69 -1.58 -8.09
N ARG A 245 8.63 -2.75 -8.72
CA ARG A 245 7.58 -3.72 -8.50
C ARG A 245 8.09 -4.81 -7.57
N LEU A 246 7.52 -4.88 -6.38
CA LEU A 246 7.83 -5.86 -5.34
C LEU A 246 6.78 -6.97 -5.39
N VAL A 247 7.22 -8.22 -5.35
CA VAL A 247 6.38 -9.42 -5.45
C VAL A 247 6.38 -10.13 -4.11
N ALA A 248 5.21 -10.62 -3.69
CA ALA A 248 5.06 -11.41 -2.49
C ALA A 248 5.87 -12.70 -2.63
N ARG A 249 6.48 -13.16 -1.53
CA ARG A 249 7.43 -14.27 -1.58
C ARG A 249 6.80 -15.55 -2.12
N ASP A 250 5.62 -15.88 -1.65
CA ASP A 250 4.85 -17.06 -2.06
C ASP A 250 4.50 -17.03 -3.55
N ALA A 251 4.10 -15.87 -4.08
CA ALA A 251 3.88 -15.66 -5.51
C ALA A 251 5.16 -15.83 -6.33
N ALA A 252 6.30 -15.34 -5.82
CA ALA A 252 7.60 -15.53 -6.46
C ALA A 252 8.06 -16.99 -6.47
N ILE A 253 7.77 -17.76 -5.40
CA ILE A 253 8.02 -19.21 -5.34
C ILE A 253 7.18 -19.93 -6.40
N ALA A 254 5.88 -19.61 -6.49
CA ALA A 254 4.97 -20.23 -7.46
C ALA A 254 5.39 -19.95 -8.92
N ALA A 255 6.04 -18.81 -9.17
CA ALA A 255 6.55 -18.44 -10.49
C ALA A 255 7.88 -19.12 -10.87
N TRP A 256 8.55 -19.85 -9.96
CA TRP A 256 9.85 -20.46 -10.23
C TRP A 256 9.84 -21.38 -11.47
N PRO A 257 10.86 -21.33 -12.35
CA PRO A 257 12.12 -20.60 -12.24
C PRO A 257 12.07 -19.14 -12.73
N SER A 258 10.90 -18.60 -13.05
CA SER A 258 10.76 -17.20 -13.45
C SER A 258 10.95 -16.29 -12.25
N ARG A 259 12.06 -15.57 -12.27
CA ARG A 259 12.60 -14.83 -11.14
C ARG A 259 11.84 -13.51 -10.97
N ARG A 260 11.61 -13.09 -9.71
CA ARG A 260 10.83 -11.89 -9.35
C ARG A 260 11.49 -11.16 -8.18
N THR A 261 11.43 -9.83 -8.18
CA THR A 261 11.91 -9.00 -7.07
C THR A 261 11.07 -9.23 -5.83
N VAL A 262 11.67 -9.79 -4.77
CA VAL A 262 11.03 -10.09 -3.48
C VAL A 262 11.60 -9.25 -2.33
N LEU A 263 12.71 -8.54 -2.57
CA LEU A 263 13.36 -7.67 -1.61
C LEU A 263 13.83 -6.39 -2.30
N VAL A 264 13.49 -5.24 -1.72
CA VAL A 264 14.11 -3.96 -2.07
C VAL A 264 15.08 -3.56 -0.96
N VAL A 265 16.30 -3.22 -1.34
CA VAL A 265 17.34 -2.71 -0.44
C VAL A 265 17.44 -1.20 -0.65
N VAL A 266 17.13 -0.45 0.40
CA VAL A 266 17.19 1.01 0.44
C VAL A 266 18.44 1.41 1.23
N PRO A 267 19.54 1.79 0.55
CA PRO A 267 20.75 2.17 1.24
C PRO A 267 20.59 3.49 2.00
N PRO A 268 21.33 3.71 3.08
CA PRO A 268 21.27 4.96 3.81
C PRO A 268 21.78 6.13 2.96
N ILE A 269 21.09 7.27 3.01
CA ILE A 269 21.58 8.53 2.44
C ILE A 269 22.60 9.21 3.36
N ILE A 270 22.51 8.95 4.67
CA ILE A 270 23.42 9.52 5.69
C ILE A 270 24.53 8.52 6.00
N ALA A 271 25.77 9.00 6.09
CA ALA A 271 26.91 8.18 6.50
C ALA A 271 26.68 7.57 7.90
N GLY A 272 26.79 6.24 8.01
CA GLY A 272 26.56 5.49 9.26
C GLY A 272 25.10 5.23 9.59
N GLY A 273 24.17 5.61 8.71
CA GLY A 273 22.75 5.29 8.85
C GLY A 273 22.42 3.82 8.55
N ASP A 274 21.22 3.41 8.92
CA ASP A 274 20.75 2.05 8.69
C ASP A 274 20.35 1.81 7.24
N THR A 275 20.67 0.61 6.74
CA THR A 275 20.07 0.11 5.50
C THR A 275 18.69 -0.42 5.79
N HIS A 276 17.73 -0.05 4.95
CA HIS A 276 16.35 -0.50 5.10
C HIS A 276 16.02 -1.54 4.02
N PHE A 277 15.07 -2.41 4.35
CA PHE A 277 14.64 -3.53 3.53
C PHE A 277 13.13 -3.55 3.46
N LEU A 278 12.60 -3.67 2.25
CA LEU A 278 11.16 -3.75 2.01
C LEU A 278 10.85 -5.14 1.44
N GLU A 279 9.93 -5.86 2.08
CA GLU A 279 9.42 -7.14 1.58
C GLU A 279 7.89 -7.18 1.63
N LEU A 280 7.24 -7.81 0.64
CA LEU A 280 5.79 -7.96 0.60
C LEU A 280 5.39 -9.31 1.20
N ARG A 281 4.49 -9.27 2.18
CA ARG A 281 3.94 -10.45 2.86
C ARG A 281 2.43 -10.45 2.76
N ARG A 282 1.82 -11.63 2.60
CA ARG A 282 0.36 -11.78 2.49
C ARG A 282 -0.12 -13.10 3.07
N ARG A 283 -1.42 -13.15 3.37
CA ARG A 283 -2.12 -14.21 4.11
C ARG A 283 -2.23 -15.56 3.39
N ASP A 284 -1.98 -15.61 2.09
CA ASP A 284 -2.34 -16.75 1.25
C ASP A 284 -1.52 -18.03 1.54
N GLY A 285 -2.04 -18.83 2.47
CA GLY A 285 -2.10 -20.29 2.36
C GLY A 285 -0.78 -21.05 2.29
N LEU A 286 0.27 -20.62 2.99
CA LEU A 286 1.50 -21.41 3.22
C LEU A 286 2.05 -21.07 4.61
N TYR A 287 3.36 -20.86 4.77
CA TYR A 287 3.98 -20.61 6.07
C TYR A 287 3.72 -19.20 6.63
N ASP A 288 3.14 -18.29 5.83
CA ASP A 288 2.67 -16.96 6.28
C ASP A 288 1.14 -16.93 6.57
N GLY A 289 0.49 -18.10 6.72
CA GLY A 289 -0.96 -18.19 6.91
C GLY A 289 -1.52 -17.55 8.20
N GLY A 290 -0.66 -17.22 9.17
CA GLY A 290 -1.04 -16.47 10.37
C GLY A 290 -1.06 -14.96 10.17
N ILE A 291 -0.62 -14.44 9.02
CA ILE A 291 -0.68 -13.01 8.69
C ILE A 291 -2.13 -12.60 8.44
N GLY A 292 -2.61 -11.58 9.16
CA GLY A 292 -3.98 -11.09 9.03
C GLY A 292 -4.24 -10.34 7.73
N ASN A 293 -3.37 -9.39 7.39
CA ASN A 293 -3.49 -8.47 6.24
C ASN A 293 -2.20 -8.50 5.40
N ALA A 294 -2.33 -8.35 4.09
CA ALA A 294 -1.21 -8.09 3.21
C ALA A 294 -0.48 -6.82 3.64
N SER A 295 0.84 -6.87 3.72
CA SER A 295 1.63 -5.77 4.24
C SER A 295 3.00 -5.72 3.59
N ILE A 296 3.49 -4.49 3.36
CA ILE A 296 4.91 -4.27 3.10
C ILE A 296 5.60 -4.19 4.46
N ILE A 297 6.49 -5.13 4.73
CA ILE A 297 7.28 -5.19 5.97
C ILE A 297 8.55 -4.40 5.78
N ILE A 298 8.86 -3.56 6.75
CA ILE A 298 10.01 -2.66 6.74
C ILE A 298 10.97 -3.12 7.83
N LEU A 299 12.15 -3.53 7.39
CA LEU A 299 13.22 -3.99 8.27
C LEU A 299 14.41 -3.04 8.13
N ALA A 300 15.24 -2.95 9.16
CA ALA A 300 16.47 -2.17 9.12
C ALA A 300 17.63 -2.94 9.74
N ALA A 301 18.83 -2.64 9.26
CA ALA A 301 20.05 -3.19 9.82
C ALA A 301 21.27 -2.29 9.52
N ASN A 302 22.21 -2.27 10.46
CA ASN A 302 23.39 -1.42 10.41
C ASN A 302 24.54 -2.12 9.66
N PHE A 303 24.50 -2.09 8.32
CA PHE A 303 25.52 -2.73 7.47
C PHE A 303 26.70 -1.85 7.13
N PHE A 304 26.45 -0.55 6.92
CA PHE A 304 27.43 0.36 6.36
C PHE A 304 27.85 1.35 7.43
N ALA A 305 29.00 1.11 8.04
CA ALA A 305 29.70 2.20 8.71
C ALA A 305 30.06 3.26 7.66
N GLY A 306 29.51 4.46 7.80
CA GLY A 306 30.19 5.63 7.27
C GLY A 306 31.59 5.67 7.88
N ASN A 307 32.62 5.77 7.04
CA ASN A 307 34.03 5.96 7.40
C ASN A 307 34.79 4.78 8.05
N GLY A 308 34.61 3.55 7.56
CA GLY A 308 35.66 2.53 7.68
C GLY A 308 35.82 1.84 9.05
N ALA A 309 34.87 2.02 9.97
CA ALA A 309 34.75 1.10 11.11
C ALA A 309 34.09 -0.20 10.60
N VAL A 310 34.75 -1.35 10.71
CA VAL A 310 34.07 -2.64 10.49
C VAL A 310 33.03 -2.77 11.61
N PRO A 311 31.71 -2.83 11.32
CA PRO A 311 30.74 -3.19 12.35
C PRO A 311 31.24 -4.49 12.96
N ASN A 312 31.33 -4.57 14.29
CA ASN A 312 31.59 -5.83 14.95
C ASN A 312 30.56 -6.82 14.37
N PRO A 313 30.95 -7.92 13.70
CA PRO A 313 30.00 -8.85 13.08
C PRO A 313 28.96 -9.37 14.09
N ASN A 314 29.33 -9.37 15.38
CA ASN A 314 28.45 -9.69 16.50
C ASN A 314 27.37 -8.64 16.78
N THR A 315 27.38 -7.47 16.12
CA THR A 315 26.46 -6.33 16.35
C THR A 315 25.53 -6.04 15.17
N ILE A 316 25.73 -6.68 14.01
CA ILE A 316 24.80 -6.57 12.88
C ILE A 316 23.51 -7.31 13.25
N ARG A 317 22.39 -6.59 13.24
CA ARG A 317 21.06 -7.11 13.60
C ARG A 317 20.00 -6.63 12.63
N ILE A 318 19.16 -7.55 12.19
CA ILE A 318 17.94 -7.28 11.44
C ILE A 318 16.86 -6.91 12.46
N ARG A 319 16.32 -5.70 12.33
CA ARG A 319 15.28 -5.17 13.21
C ARG A 319 14.01 -4.94 12.42
N TYR A 320 12.88 -5.31 12.99
CA TYR A 320 11.59 -4.83 12.50
C TYR A 320 11.45 -3.35 12.83
N VAL A 321 11.08 -2.56 11.82
CA VAL A 321 10.87 -1.12 11.99
C VAL A 321 9.38 -0.83 11.96
N ASP A 322 8.71 -1.25 10.89
CA ASP A 322 7.30 -0.93 10.69
C ASP A 322 6.68 -1.77 9.55
N ARG A 323 5.42 -1.49 9.20
CA ARG A 323 4.73 -2.03 8.04
C ARG A 323 3.77 -1.01 7.40
N ILE A 324 3.55 -1.15 6.09
CA ILE A 324 2.42 -0.53 5.39
C ILE A 324 1.33 -1.61 5.26
N ASP A 325 0.17 -1.40 5.90
CA ASP A 325 -0.98 -2.30 5.81
C ASP A 325 -1.77 -2.03 4.52
N LEU A 326 -1.71 -2.98 3.57
CA LEU A 326 -2.30 -2.81 2.24
C LEU A 326 -3.81 -3.10 2.22
N GLU A 327 -4.33 -3.75 3.27
CA GLU A 327 -5.77 -4.03 3.44
C GLU A 327 -6.40 -3.09 4.50
N GLY A 328 -5.67 -2.05 4.92
CA GLY A 328 -6.14 -1.02 5.84
C GLY A 328 -7.26 -0.14 5.26
N VAL A 329 -7.77 0.77 6.09
CA VAL A 329 -8.78 1.77 5.71
C VAL A 329 -8.31 2.57 4.48
N GLU A 330 -9.22 2.90 3.56
CA GLU A 330 -8.92 3.73 2.38
C GLU A 330 -8.14 5.00 2.77
N GLY A 331 -6.88 5.08 2.33
CA GLY A 331 -5.93 6.17 2.57
C GLY A 331 -4.67 6.00 1.71
N ASP A 332 -3.75 6.96 1.76
CA ASP A 332 -2.48 6.82 1.05
C ASP A 332 -1.64 5.77 1.77
N LEU A 333 -1.08 4.86 1.00
CA LEU A 333 -0.27 3.77 1.49
C LEU A 333 1.21 4.22 1.48
N ASP A 334 1.49 5.27 2.24
CA ASP A 334 2.81 5.88 2.39
C ASP A 334 3.45 5.50 3.73
N TYR A 335 4.79 5.46 3.77
CA TYR A 335 5.58 5.28 5.00
C TYR A 335 6.78 6.23 4.99
N HIS A 336 7.05 6.89 6.12
CA HIS A 336 8.17 7.80 6.29
C HIS A 336 9.20 7.28 7.29
N SER A 337 10.42 7.03 6.80
CA SER A 337 11.57 6.85 7.70
C SER A 337 12.23 8.20 7.96
N PHE A 338 11.92 8.84 9.09
CA PHE A 338 12.59 10.08 9.50
C PHE A 338 14.09 9.88 9.77
N SER A 339 14.46 8.75 10.36
CA SER A 339 15.86 8.38 10.62
C SER A 339 16.61 8.06 9.33
N GLY A 340 15.96 7.39 8.38
CA GLY A 340 16.53 7.06 7.07
C GLY A 340 16.43 8.16 6.01
N ARG A 341 15.63 9.21 6.26
CA ARG A 341 15.31 10.32 5.33
C ARG A 341 14.76 9.85 3.97
N PHE A 342 13.79 8.94 4.01
CA PHE A 342 13.10 8.50 2.80
C PHE A 342 11.62 8.23 3.05
N VAL A 343 10.85 8.24 1.97
CA VAL A 343 9.44 7.84 1.90
C VAL A 343 9.30 6.63 0.98
N VAL A 344 8.40 5.72 1.35
CA VAL A 344 7.89 4.65 0.48
C VAL A 344 6.45 5.00 0.15
N ARG A 345 6.08 4.97 -1.13
CA ARG A 345 4.71 5.22 -1.59
C ARG A 345 4.21 4.05 -2.39
N VAL A 346 3.08 3.48 -2.01
CA VAL A 346 2.42 2.45 -2.80
C VAL A 346 1.54 3.10 -3.85
N SER A 347 1.87 2.85 -5.11
CA SER A 347 1.16 3.43 -6.26
C SER A 347 0.06 2.53 -6.80
N ARG A 348 0.23 1.20 -6.68
CA ARG A 348 -0.72 0.21 -7.19
C ARG A 348 -0.48 -1.14 -6.54
N THR A 349 -1.54 -1.82 -6.13
CA THR A 349 -1.54 -3.22 -5.74
C THR A 349 -2.19 -4.07 -6.83
N ASP A 350 -1.77 -5.33 -6.95
CA ASP A 350 -2.57 -6.35 -7.63
C ASP A 350 -3.75 -6.76 -6.73
N ASP A 351 -4.86 -7.21 -7.30
CA ASP A 351 -6.11 -7.51 -6.57
C ASP A 351 -5.94 -8.61 -5.50
N ASP A 352 -4.98 -9.53 -5.69
CA ASP A 352 -4.63 -10.61 -4.76
C ASP A 352 -3.39 -10.30 -3.89
N PHE A 353 -2.88 -9.07 -3.98
CA PHE A 353 -1.64 -8.63 -3.36
C PHE A 353 -0.41 -9.51 -3.71
N ALA A 354 -0.44 -10.23 -4.83
CA ALA A 354 0.74 -10.99 -5.28
C ALA A 354 1.91 -10.07 -5.65
N ALA A 355 1.63 -8.82 -6.01
CA ALA A 355 2.63 -7.79 -6.24
C ALA A 355 2.12 -6.38 -5.93
N VAL A 356 3.06 -5.48 -5.66
CA VAL A 356 2.84 -4.06 -5.41
C VAL A 356 3.85 -3.22 -6.16
N ASN A 357 3.40 -2.11 -6.75
CA ASN A 357 4.26 -1.09 -7.32
C ASN A 357 4.49 -0.01 -6.26
N LEU A 358 5.76 0.22 -5.93
CA LEU A 358 6.17 1.20 -4.93
C LEU A 358 7.15 2.20 -5.53
N THR A 359 7.13 3.41 -5.00
CA THR A 359 8.11 4.45 -5.26
C THR A 359 8.85 4.76 -3.97
N VAL A 360 10.17 4.75 -4.01
CA VAL A 360 11.03 5.17 -2.91
C VAL A 360 11.71 6.47 -3.28
N ALA A 361 11.61 7.47 -2.41
CA ALA A 361 12.20 8.79 -2.65
C ALA A 361 12.84 9.32 -1.36
N GLY A 362 14.03 9.92 -1.48
CA GLY A 362 14.77 10.46 -0.34
C GLY A 362 14.72 11.98 -0.24
N GLY A 363 15.61 12.54 0.57
CA GLY A 363 15.75 13.99 0.72
C GLY A 363 14.52 14.63 1.36
N ASN A 364 13.92 15.61 0.69
CA ASN A 364 12.70 16.30 1.13
C ASN A 364 11.42 15.68 0.54
N ALA A 365 11.48 14.50 -0.07
CA ALA A 365 10.30 13.87 -0.67
C ALA A 365 9.17 13.60 0.34
N TRP A 366 9.50 13.40 1.62
CA TRP A 366 8.54 13.31 2.73
C TRP A 366 7.72 14.60 2.93
N GLN A 367 8.17 15.75 2.40
CA GLN A 367 7.43 17.02 2.42
C GLN A 367 6.52 17.19 1.19
N SER A 368 6.52 16.25 0.25
CA SER A 368 5.77 16.36 -0.99
C SER A 368 4.34 15.84 -0.81
N PHE A 369 3.48 16.71 -0.29
CA PHE A 369 2.05 16.43 -0.09
C PHE A 369 1.22 16.85 -1.29
N SER A 370 0.25 16.04 -1.67
CA SER A 370 -0.73 16.41 -2.68
C SER A 370 -2.13 15.92 -2.32
N LEU A 371 -3.13 16.58 -2.90
CA LEU A 371 -4.53 16.19 -2.85
C LEU A 371 -5.10 16.42 -4.25
N THR A 372 -5.78 15.42 -4.77
CA THR A 372 -6.41 15.43 -6.08
C THR A 372 -7.86 14.99 -5.96
N LEU A 373 -8.69 15.39 -6.93
CA LEU A 373 -10.08 14.96 -7.04
C LEU A 373 -10.32 14.35 -8.42
N ASP A 374 -11.01 13.22 -8.44
CA ASP A 374 -11.55 12.65 -9.68
C ASP A 374 -12.66 13.54 -10.25
N ASN A 375 -12.94 13.37 -11.54
CA ASN A 375 -14.11 13.99 -12.16
C ASN A 375 -15.40 13.49 -11.47
N PRO A 376 -16.32 14.39 -11.06
CA PRO A 376 -17.56 13.99 -10.39
C PRO A 376 -18.41 13.09 -11.26
N VAL A 377 -18.86 11.96 -10.71
CA VAL A 377 -19.87 11.12 -11.37
C VAL A 377 -21.24 11.67 -10.99
N THR A 378 -22.02 12.10 -11.98
CA THR A 378 -23.36 12.66 -11.77
C THR A 378 -24.41 11.77 -12.41
N ASN A 379 -25.43 11.40 -11.65
CA ASN A 379 -26.60 10.68 -12.12
C ASN A 379 -27.87 11.47 -11.79
N ARG A 380 -28.81 11.53 -12.73
CA ARG A 380 -30.07 12.26 -12.59
C ARG A 380 -31.22 11.29 -12.74
N ALA A 381 -32.01 11.14 -11.68
CA ALA A 381 -33.18 10.27 -11.64
C ALA A 381 -34.47 11.09 -11.70
N PRO A 382 -35.50 10.68 -12.47
CA PRO A 382 -36.81 11.30 -12.42
C PRO A 382 -37.45 11.13 -11.03
N ALA A 383 -37.99 12.21 -10.46
CA ALA A 383 -38.67 12.21 -9.17
C ALA A 383 -40.18 12.37 -9.32
N GLY A 384 -40.63 13.17 -10.31
CA GLY A 384 -42.04 13.37 -10.58
C GLY A 384 -42.31 14.27 -11.78
N SER A 385 -43.58 14.34 -12.16
CA SER A 385 -44.07 15.22 -13.21
C SER A 385 -45.41 15.81 -12.77
N SER A 386 -45.58 17.11 -12.95
CA SER A 386 -46.90 17.73 -12.78
C SER A 386 -47.87 17.24 -13.86
N PRO A 387 -49.19 17.38 -13.63
CA PRO A 387 -50.15 17.33 -14.73
C PRO A 387 -49.82 18.37 -15.81
N TRP A 388 -50.33 18.14 -17.01
CA TRP A 388 -50.32 19.13 -18.09
C TRP A 388 -51.22 20.31 -17.74
N VAL A 389 -50.70 21.53 -17.92
CA VAL A 389 -51.38 22.79 -17.66
C VAL A 389 -51.32 23.67 -18.90
N ALA A 390 -52.42 24.33 -19.23
CA ALA A 390 -52.48 25.26 -20.36
C ALA A 390 -51.78 26.60 -20.03
N ALA A 391 -51.03 27.13 -20.99
CA ALA A 391 -50.40 28.45 -20.94
C ALA A 391 -50.55 29.15 -22.29
N THR A 392 -50.87 30.44 -22.26
CA THR A 392 -50.95 31.28 -23.47
C THR A 392 -49.61 31.95 -23.72
N VAL A 393 -48.81 31.38 -24.61
CA VAL A 393 -47.42 31.76 -24.86
C VAL A 393 -47.10 31.83 -26.34
N ALA A 394 -46.01 32.49 -26.68
CA ALA A 394 -45.43 32.46 -28.03
C ALA A 394 -44.13 31.64 -27.97
N PRO A 395 -43.95 30.59 -28.80
CA PRO A 395 -42.72 29.79 -28.82
C PRO A 395 -41.45 30.59 -29.18
N CYS A 396 -41.63 31.78 -29.74
CA CYS A 396 -40.60 32.76 -30.06
C CYS A 396 -41.24 34.14 -30.29
N PRO A 397 -40.45 35.23 -30.36
CA PRO A 397 -40.97 36.59 -30.56
C PRO A 397 -41.74 36.81 -31.88
N LEU A 398 -41.52 35.98 -32.91
CA LEU A 398 -42.14 36.12 -34.24
C LEU A 398 -43.48 35.36 -34.39
N TYR A 399 -43.86 34.54 -33.41
CA TYR A 399 -45.09 33.75 -33.46
C TYR A 399 -46.18 34.40 -32.60
N PRO A 400 -47.46 34.33 -33.02
CA PRO A 400 -48.55 34.82 -32.19
C PRO A 400 -48.67 33.97 -30.93
N LYS A 401 -49.08 34.58 -29.82
CA LYS A 401 -49.39 33.84 -28.60
C LYS A 401 -50.58 32.90 -28.87
N ARG A 402 -50.44 31.64 -28.47
CA ARG A 402 -51.50 30.61 -28.55
C ARG A 402 -51.50 29.80 -27.25
N GLU A 403 -52.58 29.07 -27.03
CA GLU A 403 -52.67 28.14 -25.92
C GLU A 403 -51.88 26.87 -26.24
N TYR A 404 -50.92 26.54 -25.37
CA TYR A 404 -50.13 25.31 -25.40
C TYR A 404 -50.15 24.68 -24.02
N SER A 405 -49.87 23.39 -23.93
CA SER A 405 -49.74 22.70 -22.65
C SER A 405 -48.28 22.54 -22.26
N TYR A 406 -47.99 22.72 -20.97
CA TYR A 406 -46.70 22.41 -20.37
C TYR A 406 -46.88 21.56 -19.11
N ARG A 407 -45.81 20.90 -18.69
CA ARG A 407 -45.70 20.28 -17.37
C ARG A 407 -44.31 20.51 -16.79
N VAL A 408 -44.22 20.43 -15.48
CA VAL A 408 -42.99 20.57 -14.72
C VAL A 408 -42.50 19.18 -14.35
N ASN A 409 -41.30 18.82 -14.80
CA ASN A 409 -40.62 17.61 -14.41
C ASN A 409 -39.62 17.90 -13.30
N THR A 410 -39.65 17.11 -12.24
CA THR A 410 -38.72 17.18 -11.13
C THR A 410 -37.82 15.96 -11.11
N PHE A 411 -36.58 16.16 -10.69
CA PHE A 411 -35.54 15.14 -10.67
C PHE A 411 -34.79 15.19 -9.34
N GLU A 412 -34.10 14.10 -9.04
CA GLU A 412 -33.10 14.02 -7.99
C GLU A 412 -31.73 13.81 -8.64
N THR A 413 -30.72 14.52 -8.15
CA THR A 413 -29.36 14.42 -8.67
C THR A 413 -28.45 13.79 -7.63
N PHE A 414 -27.94 12.61 -7.95
CA PHE A 414 -26.95 11.89 -7.17
C PHE A 414 -25.55 12.16 -7.71
N GLN A 415 -24.61 12.42 -6.82
CA GLN A 415 -23.22 12.73 -7.16
C GLN A 415 -22.25 11.93 -6.31
N VAL A 416 -21.17 11.48 -6.96
CA VAL A 416 -20.05 10.79 -6.30
C VAL A 416 -18.76 11.56 -6.61
N LEU A 417 -18.03 11.90 -5.56
CA LEU A 417 -16.70 12.49 -5.63
C LEU A 417 -15.71 11.59 -4.89
N ARG A 418 -14.49 11.52 -5.43
CA ARG A 418 -13.38 10.78 -4.84
C ARG A 418 -12.15 11.66 -4.79
N ALA A 419 -11.54 11.74 -3.62
CA ALA A 419 -10.29 12.40 -3.36
C ALA A 419 -9.19 11.37 -3.16
N HIS A 420 -8.00 11.70 -3.68
CA HIS A 420 -6.79 10.92 -3.47
C HIS A 420 -5.71 11.86 -2.97
N SER A 421 -5.06 11.52 -1.86
CA SER A 421 -3.90 12.25 -1.37
C SER A 421 -2.59 11.54 -1.71
N SER A 422 -1.48 12.20 -1.43
CA SER A 422 -0.17 11.56 -1.33
C SER A 422 0.63 12.23 -0.22
N GLY A 423 1.47 11.48 0.47
CA GLY A 423 2.34 11.97 1.55
C GLY A 423 1.76 11.78 2.96
N TYR A 424 0.56 11.23 3.12
CA TYR A 424 -0.03 10.98 4.44
C TYR A 424 0.06 9.49 4.78
N GLU A 425 0.45 9.12 5.99
CA GLU A 425 0.46 7.71 6.41
C GLU A 425 -0.92 7.24 6.82
N LYS A 426 -1.71 8.14 7.40
CA LYS A 426 -3.08 7.87 7.82
C LYS A 426 -3.96 9.09 7.54
N PRO A 427 -4.29 9.35 6.26
CA PRO A 427 -5.05 10.53 5.90
C PRO A 427 -6.44 10.51 6.54
N ASP A 428 -6.81 11.66 7.09
CA ASP A 428 -8.13 11.94 7.62
C ASP A 428 -8.81 12.97 6.71
N TYR A 429 -9.91 12.55 6.08
CA TYR A 429 -10.61 13.35 5.09
C TYR A 429 -11.85 14.02 5.70
N SER A 430 -11.89 15.34 5.58
CA SER A 430 -13.03 16.16 5.96
C SER A 430 -13.69 16.80 4.74
N TRP A 431 -14.98 16.51 4.53
CA TRP A 431 -15.76 17.01 3.41
C TRP A 431 -16.68 18.16 3.81
N TYR A 432 -16.85 19.13 2.91
CA TYR A 432 -17.68 20.30 3.12
C TYR A 432 -18.55 20.58 1.89
N LEU A 433 -19.79 21.02 2.12
CA LEU A 433 -20.67 21.64 1.11
C LEU A 433 -20.96 23.08 1.50
N GLU A 434 -20.71 24.06 0.62
CA GLU A 434 -20.98 25.49 0.88
C GLU A 434 -20.42 25.99 2.24
N ASN A 435 -19.24 25.46 2.63
CA ASN A 435 -18.55 25.67 3.92
C ASN A 435 -19.10 24.93 5.15
N VAL A 436 -20.16 24.14 5.00
CA VAL A 436 -20.68 23.29 6.09
C VAL A 436 -19.91 21.98 6.14
N LEU A 437 -19.26 21.70 7.27
CA LEU A 437 -18.60 20.41 7.53
C LEU A 437 -19.65 19.30 7.55
N LEU A 438 -19.45 18.29 6.71
CA LEU A 438 -20.31 17.13 6.64
C LEU A 438 -19.87 16.11 7.70
N ASN A 439 -20.68 15.93 8.73
CA ASN A 439 -20.48 14.89 9.74
C ASN A 439 -21.33 13.67 9.36
N SER A 440 -20.73 12.47 9.33
CA SER A 440 -21.41 11.21 8.99
C SER A 440 -22.65 10.89 9.84
N THR A 441 -22.78 11.52 11.01
CA THR A 441 -23.92 11.38 11.93
C THR A 441 -25.05 12.40 11.73
N ALA A 442 -24.84 13.45 10.92
CA ALA A 442 -25.75 14.60 10.77
C ALA A 442 -26.24 14.79 9.32
N SER A 443 -26.93 13.78 8.78
CA SER A 443 -27.62 13.81 7.48
C SER A 443 -29.14 13.86 7.70
N PRO A 444 -29.92 14.71 6.99
CA PRO A 444 -29.54 15.60 5.89
C PRO A 444 -28.99 16.97 6.31
N VAL A 445 -28.27 17.64 5.39
CA VAL A 445 -27.87 19.05 5.49
C VAL A 445 -28.80 19.93 4.64
N ALA A 446 -29.05 21.17 5.09
CA ALA A 446 -29.81 22.14 4.32
C ALA A 446 -28.94 23.38 4.06
N LEU A 447 -28.88 23.80 2.80
CA LEU A 447 -27.98 24.84 2.31
C LEU A 447 -28.80 25.92 1.62
N ASP A 448 -28.48 27.19 1.88
CA ASP A 448 -29.10 28.31 1.19
C ASP A 448 -28.29 28.62 -0.07
N VAL A 449 -28.85 28.29 -1.24
CA VAL A 449 -28.14 28.30 -2.53
C VAL A 449 -28.92 29.12 -3.55
N PRO A 450 -28.27 30.02 -4.30
CA PRO A 450 -28.89 30.67 -5.45
C PRO A 450 -29.24 29.61 -6.51
N CYS A 451 -30.53 29.44 -6.78
CA CYS A 451 -31.04 28.56 -7.83
C CYS A 451 -32.36 29.12 -8.38
N ARG A 452 -32.97 28.43 -9.34
CA ARG A 452 -34.21 28.88 -9.98
C ARG A 452 -35.34 27.90 -9.72
N ASP A 453 -36.52 28.41 -9.40
CA ASP A 453 -37.73 27.61 -9.28
C ASP A 453 -38.58 27.68 -10.56
N ALA A 454 -39.70 26.96 -10.57
CA ALA A 454 -40.69 27.07 -11.64
C ALA A 454 -41.61 28.27 -11.37
N SER A 455 -41.70 29.19 -12.33
CA SER A 455 -42.68 30.28 -12.35
C SER A 455 -43.72 30.00 -13.43
N GLY A 456 -44.65 29.09 -13.12
CA GLY A 456 -45.60 28.59 -14.10
C GLY A 456 -44.88 27.85 -15.23
N HIS A 457 -44.93 28.41 -16.44
CA HIS A 457 -44.40 27.81 -17.66
C HIS A 457 -42.95 28.23 -18.00
N GLU A 458 -42.33 29.01 -17.12
CA GLU A 458 -40.95 29.48 -17.25
C GLU A 458 -40.12 29.06 -16.03
N ILE A 459 -38.81 29.04 -16.21
CA ILE A 459 -37.88 28.95 -15.08
C ILE A 459 -37.69 30.37 -14.54
N GLY A 460 -37.89 30.54 -13.24
CA GLY A 460 -37.82 31.82 -12.53
C GLY A 460 -36.46 32.50 -12.61
N SER A 461 -36.42 33.74 -12.12
CA SER A 461 -35.16 34.44 -11.89
C SER A 461 -34.40 33.79 -10.73
N PRO A 462 -33.05 33.80 -10.72
CA PRO A 462 -32.29 33.21 -9.62
C PRO A 462 -32.65 33.86 -8.29
N ALA A 463 -32.97 33.04 -7.29
CA ALA A 463 -33.21 33.44 -5.91
C ALA A 463 -32.54 32.45 -4.95
N VAL A 464 -32.33 32.87 -3.70
CA VAL A 464 -31.77 31.99 -2.68
C VAL A 464 -32.88 31.05 -2.21
N HIS A 465 -32.67 29.74 -2.39
CA HIS A 465 -33.56 28.71 -1.89
C HIS A 465 -32.82 27.75 -0.97
N ARG A 466 -33.57 27.14 -0.06
CA ARG A 466 -33.07 26.12 0.85
C ARG A 466 -33.09 24.75 0.16
N VAL A 467 -31.92 24.27 -0.22
CA VAL A 467 -31.71 22.97 -0.88
C VAL A 467 -31.32 21.93 0.16
N HIS A 468 -31.95 20.76 0.11
CA HIS A 468 -31.67 19.66 1.03
C HIS A 468 -30.79 18.60 0.37
N CYS A 469 -29.69 18.27 1.04
CA CYS A 469 -28.75 17.25 0.59
C CYS A 469 -28.62 16.13 1.63
N THR A 470 -28.82 14.89 1.20
CA THR A 470 -28.46 13.70 2.01
C THR A 470 -27.12 13.17 1.52
N PHE A 471 -26.22 12.80 2.43
CA PHE A 471 -24.88 12.37 2.06
C PHE A 471 -24.39 11.14 2.84
N LYS A 472 -23.37 10.48 2.28
CA LYS A 472 -22.58 9.42 2.89
C LYS A 472 -21.10 9.73 2.65
N ILE A 473 -20.27 9.58 3.68
CA ILE A 473 -18.81 9.77 3.61
C ILE A 473 -18.13 8.48 4.04
N GLU A 474 -17.11 8.10 3.29
CA GLU A 474 -16.26 6.95 3.56
C GLU A 474 -14.84 7.34 3.15
N GLY A 475 -14.04 7.83 4.11
CA GLY A 475 -12.69 8.36 3.86
C GLY A 475 -12.66 9.42 2.75
N GLY A 476 -11.84 9.15 1.72
CA GLY A 476 -11.70 9.98 0.52
C GLY A 476 -12.91 9.96 -0.42
N ARG A 477 -14.04 9.34 -0.08
CA ARG A 477 -15.24 9.28 -0.92
C ARG A 477 -16.42 10.03 -0.29
N LEU A 478 -17.02 10.91 -1.09
CA LEU A 478 -18.28 11.60 -0.78
C LEU A 478 -19.35 11.20 -1.79
N GLU A 479 -20.48 10.74 -1.29
CA GLU A 479 -21.70 10.52 -2.06
C GLU A 479 -22.79 11.43 -1.52
N PHE A 480 -23.51 12.13 -2.39
CA PHE A 480 -24.67 12.88 -1.93
C PHE A 480 -25.76 13.00 -2.99
N ASN A 481 -27.00 13.11 -2.51
CA ASN A 481 -28.19 13.34 -3.30
C ASN A 481 -28.71 14.75 -3.00
N THR A 482 -28.94 15.52 -4.05
CA THR A 482 -29.54 16.85 -3.97
C THR A 482 -31.01 16.74 -4.33
N THR A 483 -31.89 17.19 -3.44
CA THR A 483 -33.34 17.15 -3.60
C THR A 483 -33.93 18.57 -3.66
N GLY A 484 -35.13 18.69 -4.21
CA GLY A 484 -35.84 19.96 -4.39
C GLY A 484 -36.02 20.34 -5.86
N ALA A 485 -37.17 20.91 -6.19
CA ALA A 485 -37.59 21.21 -7.56
C ALA A 485 -36.96 22.51 -8.10
N PHE A 486 -35.63 22.55 -8.18
CA PHE A 486 -34.87 23.73 -8.63
C PHE A 486 -33.97 23.41 -9.83
N ALA A 487 -33.74 24.40 -10.68
CA ALA A 487 -32.77 24.39 -11.78
C ALA A 487 -31.53 25.22 -11.43
N ASP A 488 -30.44 25.03 -12.18
CA ASP A 488 -29.17 25.75 -12.02
C ASP A 488 -28.55 25.65 -10.61
N ILE A 489 -28.78 24.56 -9.86
CA ILE A 489 -28.19 24.39 -8.54
C ILE A 489 -26.69 24.20 -8.71
N THR A 490 -25.88 25.11 -8.17
CA THR A 490 -24.41 24.98 -8.13
C THR A 490 -23.96 24.87 -6.69
N LEU A 491 -23.28 23.77 -6.35
CA LEU A 491 -22.74 23.52 -5.02
C LEU A 491 -21.21 23.52 -5.06
N THR A 492 -20.60 24.24 -4.12
CA THR A 492 -19.16 24.20 -3.87
C THR A 492 -18.85 23.07 -2.91
N VAL A 493 -18.04 22.11 -3.36
CA VAL A 493 -17.53 21.03 -2.54
C VAL A 493 -16.08 21.35 -2.18
N ARG A 494 -15.74 21.23 -0.89
CA ARG A 494 -14.36 21.29 -0.43
C ARG A 494 -14.02 19.99 0.28
N VAL A 495 -12.87 19.43 -0.04
CA VAL A 495 -12.25 18.35 0.72
C VAL A 495 -10.99 18.88 1.37
N VAL A 496 -10.77 18.50 2.63
CA VAL A 496 -9.54 18.73 3.37
C VAL A 496 -8.98 17.37 3.75
N VAL A 497 -7.68 17.18 3.57
CA VAL A 497 -6.95 16.03 4.11
C VAL A 497 -5.95 16.52 5.16
N SER A 498 -5.92 15.82 6.28
CA SER A 498 -4.99 16.00 7.39
C SER A 498 -4.34 14.66 7.76
N GLU A 499 -3.24 14.71 8.50
CA GLU A 499 -2.60 13.51 9.04
C GLU A 499 -3.20 13.14 10.41
N SER A 500 -3.52 11.86 10.63
CA SER A 500 -4.02 11.38 11.93
C SER A 500 -3.04 10.48 12.68
N SER A 501 -1.92 10.08 12.06
CA SER A 501 -0.83 9.35 12.70
C SER A 501 -0.12 10.23 13.73
N SER A 502 -0.08 9.79 14.99
CA SER A 502 0.50 10.56 16.10
C SER A 502 2.00 10.81 15.95
N GLU A 503 2.73 9.87 15.36
CA GLU A 503 4.19 9.96 15.15
C GLU A 503 4.51 10.96 14.04
N VAL A 504 3.70 10.94 12.98
CA VAL A 504 3.83 11.88 11.86
C VAL A 504 3.40 13.29 12.27
N MET A 505 2.33 13.45 13.05
CA MET A 505 1.86 14.76 13.55
C MET A 505 2.92 15.52 14.36
N GLN A 506 3.86 14.83 15.05
CA GLN A 506 4.98 15.48 15.74
C GLN A 506 5.89 16.29 14.81
N ASN A 507 5.86 15.98 13.51
CA ASN A 507 6.65 16.62 12.47
C ASN A 507 5.87 17.72 11.70
N TYR A 508 4.69 18.13 12.19
CA TYR A 508 3.90 19.27 11.70
C TYR A 508 3.51 19.21 10.21
N TYR A 509 2.81 18.16 9.83
CA TYR A 509 2.38 17.96 8.44
C TYR A 509 1.27 18.96 8.05
N PRO A 510 1.34 19.59 6.87
CA PRO A 510 0.37 20.60 6.47
C PRO A 510 -0.93 19.97 5.99
N ASP A 511 -2.06 20.53 6.40
CA ASP A 511 -3.35 20.23 5.78
C ASP A 511 -3.35 20.67 4.31
N ARG A 512 -4.02 19.89 3.47
CA ARG A 512 -4.27 20.24 2.08
C ARG A 512 -5.76 20.29 1.84
N SER A 513 -6.19 21.29 1.07
CA SER A 513 -7.59 21.46 0.72
C SER A 513 -7.74 21.63 -0.78
N LEU A 514 -8.78 21.02 -1.34
CA LEU A 514 -9.15 21.20 -2.74
C LEU A 514 -10.62 21.55 -2.85
N PHE A 515 -10.95 22.36 -3.84
CA PHE A 515 -12.29 22.85 -4.10
C PHE A 515 -12.73 22.42 -5.50
N THR A 516 -14.00 22.07 -5.62
CA THR A 516 -14.65 21.85 -6.90
C THR A 516 -16.09 22.35 -6.83
N SER A 517 -16.69 22.56 -7.99
CA SER A 517 -18.11 22.91 -8.09
C SER A 517 -18.83 21.84 -8.87
N VAL A 518 -20.00 21.48 -8.38
CA VAL A 518 -20.87 20.48 -8.99
C VAL A 518 -22.25 21.09 -9.25
N ARG A 519 -22.91 20.61 -10.30
CA ARG A 519 -24.19 21.15 -10.75
C ARG A 519 -25.29 20.11 -10.67
N ALA A 520 -26.47 20.53 -10.25
CA ALA A 520 -27.67 19.71 -10.24
C ALA A 520 -28.82 20.44 -10.94
N GLU A 521 -29.48 19.71 -11.85
CA GLU A 521 -30.64 20.19 -12.62
C GLU A 521 -31.87 19.39 -12.21
N ASN A 522 -32.51 19.80 -11.12
CA ASN A 522 -33.62 19.06 -10.55
C ASN A 522 -35.00 19.51 -11.08
N LEU A 523 -35.02 20.42 -12.04
CA LEU A 523 -36.23 20.99 -12.63
C LEU A 523 -36.09 21.06 -14.15
N ALA A 524 -37.15 20.72 -14.87
CA ALA A 524 -37.27 21.02 -16.29
C ALA A 524 -38.72 21.32 -16.66
N ILE A 525 -38.93 22.28 -17.56
CA ILE A 525 -40.23 22.52 -18.17
C ILE A 525 -40.32 21.73 -19.46
N GLU A 526 -41.30 20.84 -19.55
CA GLU A 526 -41.63 20.10 -20.76
C GLU A 526 -42.88 20.70 -21.40
N TRP A 527 -42.81 20.91 -22.70
CA TRP A 527 -43.91 21.40 -23.50
C TRP A 527 -44.50 20.30 -24.37
N ASP A 528 -45.77 20.46 -24.74
CA ASP A 528 -46.44 19.51 -25.63
C ASP A 528 -45.79 19.48 -27.03
N SER A 529 -46.14 18.45 -27.81
CA SER A 529 -45.60 18.27 -29.16
C SER A 529 -45.92 19.45 -30.09
N HIS A 530 -47.06 20.11 -29.90
CA HIS A 530 -47.47 21.23 -30.75
C HIS A 530 -46.61 22.47 -30.52
N TYR A 531 -46.33 22.80 -29.25
CA TYR A 531 -45.41 23.88 -28.89
C TYR A 531 -44.00 23.59 -29.42
N GLU A 532 -43.49 22.38 -29.24
CA GLU A 532 -42.14 22.03 -29.71
C GLU A 532 -42.03 22.01 -31.25
N GLU A 533 -43.11 21.69 -31.96
CA GLU A 533 -43.18 21.82 -33.42
C GLU A 533 -43.17 23.29 -33.86
N ASP A 534 -43.99 24.14 -33.26
CA ASP A 534 -44.06 25.56 -33.60
C ASP A 534 -42.77 26.30 -33.20
N LYS A 535 -42.16 25.93 -32.07
CA LYS A 535 -40.82 26.39 -31.66
C LYS A 535 -39.76 26.01 -32.68
N ARG A 536 -39.75 24.76 -33.16
CA ARG A 536 -38.82 24.30 -34.22
C ARG A 536 -39.06 25.04 -35.54
N ARG A 537 -40.32 25.22 -35.95
CA ARG A 537 -40.67 25.99 -37.16
C ARG A 537 -40.24 27.44 -37.03
N CYS A 538 -40.44 28.06 -35.87
CA CYS A 538 -39.96 29.42 -35.63
C CYS A 538 -38.43 29.50 -35.66
N LYS A 539 -37.72 28.58 -35.00
CA LYS A 539 -36.26 28.54 -35.05
C LYS A 539 -35.76 28.42 -36.49
N LYS A 540 -36.42 27.60 -37.31
CA LYS A 540 -36.11 27.49 -38.75
C LYS A 540 -36.33 28.80 -39.49
N ILE A 541 -37.42 29.52 -39.21
CA ILE A 541 -37.67 30.85 -39.77
C ILE A 541 -36.61 31.86 -39.32
N PHE A 542 -36.20 31.85 -38.06
CA PHE A 542 -35.09 32.68 -37.58
C PHE A 542 -33.78 32.36 -38.30
N VAL A 543 -33.44 31.07 -38.45
CA VAL A 543 -32.25 30.65 -39.21
C VAL A 543 -32.37 31.01 -40.68
N ASP A 544 -33.55 30.88 -41.30
CA ASP A 544 -33.77 31.26 -42.70
C ASP A 544 -33.76 32.79 -42.90
N ILE A 545 -34.23 33.57 -41.93
CA ILE A 545 -34.12 35.04 -41.91
C ILE A 545 -32.65 35.42 -41.75
N ASP A 546 -31.94 34.86 -40.78
CA ASP A 546 -30.51 35.11 -40.52
C ASP A 546 -29.64 34.69 -41.73
N ARG A 547 -29.97 33.56 -42.36
CA ARG A 547 -29.34 33.10 -43.61
C ARG A 547 -29.66 34.02 -44.79
N ARG A 548 -30.91 34.51 -44.93
CA ARG A 548 -31.27 35.49 -45.98
C ARG A 548 -30.63 36.86 -45.76
N PHE A 549 -30.48 37.30 -44.52
CA PHE A 549 -29.71 38.50 -44.18
C PHE A 549 -28.20 38.30 -44.41
N SER A 550 -27.70 37.07 -44.24
CA SER A 550 -26.32 36.68 -44.57
C SER A 550 -26.09 36.53 -46.09
N GLU A 551 -27.08 36.07 -46.85
CA GLU A 551 -27.03 35.91 -48.31
C GLU A 551 -27.34 37.22 -49.07
N SER A 552 -28.10 38.17 -48.50
CA SER A 552 -28.32 39.51 -49.08
C SER A 552 -27.18 40.49 -48.79
N ARG A 553 -26.14 40.05 -48.11
CA ARG A 553 -24.87 40.76 -47.97
C ARG A 553 -23.99 40.38 -49.16
N THR A 554 -24.08 41.13 -50.27
CA THR A 554 -22.89 41.37 -51.10
C THR A 554 -21.80 41.89 -50.16
N SER A 555 -20.68 41.15 -50.08
CA SER A 555 -19.61 41.29 -49.08
C SER A 555 -19.53 42.63 -48.35
N PRO A 556 -19.83 42.65 -47.05
CA PRO A 556 -19.21 43.57 -46.13
C PRO A 556 -18.16 42.81 -45.31
N VAL A 557 -16.93 43.31 -45.48
CA VAL A 557 -15.85 43.44 -44.48
C VAL A 557 -16.19 42.91 -43.07
N PRO A 558 -15.31 42.09 -42.45
CA PRO A 558 -15.55 41.48 -41.15
C PRO A 558 -15.81 42.52 -40.05
N ILE A 559 -16.93 42.39 -39.34
CA ILE A 559 -17.17 43.08 -38.07
C ILE A 559 -16.78 42.11 -36.95
N PRO A 560 -15.82 42.45 -36.07
CA PRO A 560 -15.40 41.61 -34.96
C PRO A 560 -16.49 41.49 -33.90
N ASP A 561 -16.50 40.34 -33.20
CA ASP A 561 -17.19 40.12 -31.93
C ASP A 561 -17.02 41.33 -30.99
N PRO A 562 -18.05 41.72 -30.19
CA PRO A 562 -17.86 42.69 -29.13
C PRO A 562 -17.05 41.99 -28.04
N GLY A 563 -15.73 42.02 -28.20
CA GLY A 563 -14.77 41.72 -27.15
C GLY A 563 -15.02 42.61 -25.92
N PRO A 564 -14.38 42.32 -24.78
CA PRO A 564 -14.55 43.07 -23.54
C PRO A 564 -14.51 44.59 -23.78
N ARG A 565 -15.54 45.27 -23.27
CA ARG A 565 -15.65 46.73 -23.36
C ARG A 565 -14.64 47.38 -22.40
N LEU A 566 -13.88 48.34 -22.91
CA LEU A 566 -13.05 49.22 -22.10
C LEU A 566 -13.94 50.17 -21.31
N ASP A 567 -13.54 50.49 -20.08
CA ASP A 567 -14.23 51.50 -19.30
C ASP A 567 -14.00 52.92 -19.86
N ASP A 568 -14.94 53.83 -19.60
CA ASP A 568 -14.94 55.19 -20.14
C ASP A 568 -13.69 56.00 -19.74
N ARG A 569 -13.05 55.66 -18.62
CA ARG A 569 -11.85 56.35 -18.12
C ARG A 569 -10.61 55.93 -18.92
N THR A 570 -10.49 54.65 -19.23
CA THR A 570 -9.47 54.11 -20.13
C THR A 570 -9.59 54.74 -21.52
N VAL A 571 -10.81 54.85 -22.05
CA VAL A 571 -11.07 55.50 -23.34
C VAL A 571 -10.65 56.98 -23.33
N ALA A 572 -11.05 57.75 -22.31
CA ALA A 572 -10.73 59.17 -22.21
C ALA A 572 -9.22 59.45 -22.12
N VAL A 573 -8.47 58.62 -21.39
CA VAL A 573 -7.01 58.75 -21.28
C VAL A 573 -6.33 58.49 -22.62
N LEU A 574 -6.77 57.47 -23.36
CA LEU A 574 -6.21 57.16 -24.67
C LEU A 574 -6.52 58.27 -25.69
N GLN A 575 -7.73 58.84 -25.67
CA GLN A 575 -8.10 59.95 -26.57
C GLN A 575 -7.27 61.20 -26.29
N SER A 576 -7.02 61.52 -25.01
CA SER A 576 -6.13 62.61 -24.62
C SER A 576 -4.70 62.37 -25.11
N LEU A 577 -4.20 61.14 -24.99
CA LEU A 577 -2.85 60.79 -25.44
C LEU A 577 -2.68 60.89 -26.96
N ILE A 578 -3.70 60.51 -27.74
CA ILE A 578 -3.67 60.67 -29.21
C ILE A 578 -3.46 62.13 -29.60
N GLN A 579 -4.12 63.05 -28.90
CA GLN A 579 -4.04 64.49 -29.20
C GLN A 579 -2.70 65.09 -28.76
N SER A 580 -2.11 64.60 -27.66
CA SER A 580 -0.89 65.19 -27.09
C SER A 580 0.42 64.53 -27.52
N ASN A 581 0.43 63.20 -27.72
CA ASN A 581 1.63 62.43 -28.03
C ASN A 581 1.29 61.11 -28.76
N PRO A 582 1.25 61.12 -30.11
CA PRO A 582 0.81 59.98 -30.92
C PRO A 582 1.67 58.72 -30.73
N ALA A 583 2.96 58.86 -30.43
CA ALA A 583 3.86 57.72 -30.21
C ALA A 583 3.55 57.02 -28.88
N ALA A 584 3.33 57.80 -27.82
CA ALA A 584 2.91 57.26 -26.52
C ALA A 584 1.49 56.66 -26.58
N ALA A 585 0.59 57.28 -27.36
CA ALA A 585 -0.74 56.74 -27.61
C ALA A 585 -0.69 55.36 -28.28
N SER A 586 0.16 55.19 -29.30
CA SER A 586 0.33 53.90 -29.97
C SER A 586 0.75 52.80 -29.00
N ALA A 587 1.76 53.05 -28.15
CA ALA A 587 2.24 52.06 -27.18
C ALA A 587 1.18 51.75 -26.10
N ALA A 588 0.43 52.76 -25.65
CA ALA A 588 -0.64 52.57 -24.68
C ALA A 588 -1.82 51.74 -25.25
N ILE A 589 -2.18 51.96 -26.51
CA ILE A 589 -3.22 51.19 -27.21
C ILE A 589 -2.81 49.71 -27.32
N ASP A 590 -1.54 49.44 -27.64
CA ASP A 590 -1.03 48.07 -27.76
C ASP A 590 -1.03 47.34 -26.41
N ALA A 591 -0.66 48.04 -25.32
CA ALA A 591 -0.70 47.49 -23.97
C ALA A 591 -2.13 47.19 -23.49
N VAL A 592 -3.08 48.10 -23.76
CA VAL A 592 -4.50 47.91 -23.43
C VAL A 592 -5.10 46.75 -24.21
N ALA A 593 -4.77 46.62 -25.49
CA ALA A 593 -5.19 45.48 -26.33
C ALA A 593 -4.72 44.15 -25.73
N GLN A 594 -3.45 44.09 -25.30
CA GLN A 594 -2.87 42.88 -24.71
C GLN A 594 -3.52 42.52 -23.36
N VAL A 595 -3.72 43.50 -22.48
CA VAL A 595 -4.31 43.27 -21.14
C VAL A 595 -5.79 42.88 -21.22
N ALA A 596 -6.54 43.51 -22.13
CA ALA A 596 -7.97 43.23 -22.32
C ALA A 596 -8.23 42.00 -23.21
N GLY A 597 -7.19 41.38 -23.79
CA GLY A 597 -7.36 40.22 -24.67
C GLY A 597 -8.14 40.54 -25.95
N ILE A 598 -8.05 41.77 -26.45
CA ILE A 598 -8.71 42.25 -27.68
C ILE A 598 -7.69 42.78 -28.68
N SER A 599 -8.07 42.88 -29.95
CA SER A 599 -7.18 43.45 -30.96
C SER A 599 -7.01 44.96 -30.79
N ARG A 600 -5.84 45.46 -31.22
CA ARG A 600 -5.54 46.91 -31.31
C ARG A 600 -6.63 47.70 -32.05
N LEU A 601 -7.20 47.10 -33.10
CA LEU A 601 -8.29 47.69 -33.88
C LEU A 601 -9.58 47.81 -33.05
N GLN A 602 -9.88 46.83 -32.21
CA GLN A 602 -11.04 46.87 -31.32
C GLN A 602 -10.89 47.92 -30.21
N VAL A 603 -9.68 48.17 -29.70
CA VAL A 603 -9.41 49.30 -28.78
C VAL A 603 -9.71 50.63 -29.47
N LEU A 604 -9.22 50.81 -30.70
CA LEU A 604 -9.44 52.03 -31.49
C LEU A 604 -10.91 52.25 -31.89
N MET A 605 -11.70 51.18 -32.02
CA MET A 605 -13.14 51.29 -32.32
C MET A 605 -14.01 51.63 -31.10
N GLN A 606 -13.46 51.47 -29.89
CA GLN A 606 -14.12 51.81 -28.63
C GLN A 606 -13.73 53.20 -28.10
N MET A 607 -12.69 53.81 -28.69
CA MET A 607 -12.36 55.22 -28.56
C MET A 607 -13.14 56.05 -29.57
#